data_AF-I0J865-F1
#
_entry.id   AF-I0J865-F1
#
_cell.length_a   1.000
_cell.length_b   1.000
_cell.length_c   1.000
_cell.angle_alpha   90.00
_cell.angle_beta   90.00
_cell.angle_gamma   90.00
#
_symmetry.space_group_name_H-M   'P 1'
#
loop_
_entity.id
_entity.type
_entity.pdbx_description
1 polymer ?
#
loop_
_entity_poly.entity_id
_entity_poly.type
_entity_poly.pdbx_seq_one_letter_code
_entity_poly.pdbx_strand_id
1 'polypeptide(L)' 'GSYMSSGVGFTQYATAAYTDNVLDDFTYFGKEYVEDKYGITEAPNTMDTVLDVASEVTFYALEQFEDYPALLETI' A
#
# COMPACT_ATOMS: atom_id res chain seq x y z
N GLY A 1 -9.57 11.05 -14.93
CA GLY A 1 -10.41 12.26 -14.98
C GLY A 1 -10.85 12.61 -16.39
N SER A 2 -11.66 11.76 -17.04
CA SER A 2 -12.20 12.07 -18.37
C SER A 2 -13.72 12.28 -18.26
N TYR A 3 -14.50 11.24 -17.97
CA TYR A 3 -15.96 11.33 -17.86
C TYR A 3 -16.49 12.28 -16.78
N MET A 4 -15.73 12.52 -15.71
CA MET A 4 -16.18 13.31 -14.55
C MET A 4 -15.44 14.65 -14.37
N SER A 5 -14.47 15.00 -15.23
CA SER A 5 -13.72 16.27 -15.06
C SER A 5 -13.07 16.82 -16.34
N SER A 6 -12.30 16.01 -17.07
CA SER A 6 -11.51 16.37 -18.28
C SER A 6 -10.46 17.48 -18.09
N GLY A 7 -9.35 17.42 -18.85
CA GLY A 7 -8.16 18.31 -18.74
C GLY A 7 -6.84 17.51 -18.77
N VAL A 8 -5.74 18.05 -18.21
CA VAL A 8 -4.43 17.34 -18.03
C VAL A 8 -4.60 15.95 -17.41
N GLY A 9 -5.70 15.71 -16.70
CA GLY A 9 -6.15 14.39 -16.28
C GLY A 9 -5.70 14.05 -14.87
N PHE A 10 -5.80 12.77 -14.52
CA PHE A 10 -5.36 12.23 -13.22
C PHE A 10 -4.35 11.10 -13.46
N THR A 11 -3.47 11.31 -14.44
CA THR A 11 -2.57 10.29 -14.93
C THR A 11 -1.61 9.84 -13.84
N GLN A 12 -1.02 10.79 -13.09
CA GLN A 12 -0.11 10.48 -11.97
C GLN A 12 -0.82 9.83 -10.77
N TYR A 13 -2.05 10.26 -10.47
CA TYR A 13 -2.90 9.58 -9.47
C TYR A 13 -3.22 8.14 -9.83
N ALA A 14 -3.26 7.81 -11.13
CA ALA A 14 -3.46 6.45 -11.56
C ALA A 14 -2.13 5.68 -11.55
N THR A 15 -1.06 6.24 -12.13
CA THR A 15 0.24 5.54 -12.24
C THR A 15 0.84 5.20 -10.88
N ALA A 16 0.65 6.03 -9.84
CA ALA A 16 1.13 5.74 -8.49
C ALA A 16 0.72 4.36 -7.94
N ALA A 17 -0.40 3.79 -8.40
CA ALA A 17 -0.87 2.47 -7.96
C ALA A 17 -0.40 1.30 -8.86
N TYR A 18 0.25 1.55 -10.00
CA TYR A 18 0.66 0.50 -10.94
C TYR A 18 2.02 0.72 -11.62
N THR A 19 2.77 1.74 -11.21
CA THR A 19 4.15 1.99 -11.66
C THR A 19 5.13 1.80 -10.51
N ASP A 20 6.37 1.48 -10.88
CA ASP A 20 7.53 1.39 -9.97
C ASP A 20 7.46 0.29 -8.90
N ASN A 21 6.49 -0.65 -9.01
CA ASN A 21 6.26 -1.78 -8.09
C ASN A 21 6.12 -1.39 -6.61
N VAL A 22 5.85 -0.11 -6.32
CA VAL A 22 5.77 0.41 -4.94
C VAL A 22 4.58 -0.22 -4.22
N LEU A 23 3.43 -0.29 -4.89
CA LEU A 23 2.25 -0.95 -4.33
C LEU A 23 2.48 -2.46 -4.17
N ASP A 24 3.15 -3.10 -5.11
CA ASP A 24 3.47 -4.53 -5.04
C ASP A 24 4.33 -4.83 -3.80
N ASP A 25 5.39 -4.05 -3.55
CA ASP A 25 6.28 -4.25 -2.40
C ASP A 25 5.52 -4.16 -1.06
N PHE A 26 4.70 -3.12 -0.89
CA PHE A 26 3.90 -2.95 0.32
C PHE A 26 2.88 -4.09 0.50
N THR A 27 2.32 -4.59 -0.60
CA THR A 27 1.32 -5.67 -0.57
C THR A 27 1.97 -7.02 -0.27
N TYR A 28 3.18 -7.27 -0.78
CA TYR A 28 3.94 -8.49 -0.47
C TYR A 28 4.39 -8.51 0.99
N PHE A 29 4.88 -7.39 1.53
CA PHE A 29 5.19 -7.26 2.96
C PHE A 29 3.96 -7.58 3.83
N GLY A 30 2.81 -6.97 3.53
CA GLY A 30 1.57 -7.24 4.27
C GLY A 30 1.10 -8.70 4.16
N LYS A 31 1.27 -9.33 2.98
CA LYS A 31 0.96 -10.75 2.79
C LYS A 31 1.84 -11.64 3.67
N GLU A 32 3.15 -11.43 3.67
CA GLU A 32 4.10 -12.22 4.46
C GLU A 32 3.83 -12.03 5.96
N TYR A 33 3.58 -10.80 6.42
CA TYR A 33 3.22 -10.52 7.81
C TYR A 33 1.96 -11.28 8.26
N VAL A 34 0.92 -11.31 7.44
CA VAL A 34 -0.33 -12.04 7.74
C VAL A 34 -0.09 -13.56 7.70
N GLU A 35 0.67 -14.05 6.72
CA GLU A 35 0.99 -15.46 6.57
C GLU A 35 1.78 -16.01 7.76
N ASP A 36 2.78 -15.26 8.26
CA ASP A 36 3.60 -15.65 9.40
C ASP A 36 2.85 -15.54 10.73
N LYS A 37 2.02 -14.50 10.91
CA LYS A 37 1.37 -14.21 12.20
C LYS A 37 0.07 -14.98 12.41
N TYR A 38 -0.73 -15.13 11.35
CA TYR A 38 -2.07 -15.70 11.44
C TYR A 38 -2.25 -16.95 10.56
N GLY A 39 -1.51 -17.05 9.45
CA GLY A 39 -1.80 -17.98 8.37
C GLY A 39 -2.79 -17.37 7.38
N ILE A 40 -2.60 -17.69 6.09
CA ILE A 40 -3.45 -17.17 5.02
C ILE A 40 -4.91 -17.54 5.30
N THR A 41 -5.78 -16.54 5.43
CA THR A 41 -7.24 -16.66 5.69
C THR A 41 -7.65 -17.22 7.05
N GLU A 42 -6.71 -17.40 7.98
CA GLU A 42 -6.97 -17.96 9.31
C GLU A 42 -7.12 -16.87 10.40
N ALA A 43 -6.86 -15.60 10.05
CA ALA A 43 -6.96 -14.49 10.97
C ALA A 43 -8.41 -14.27 11.45
N PRO A 44 -8.66 -13.99 12.74
CA PRO A 44 -10.00 -13.68 13.23
C PRO A 44 -10.59 -12.46 12.51
N ASN A 45 -11.83 -12.55 12.03
CA ASN A 45 -12.51 -11.40 11.41
C ASN A 45 -13.06 -10.42 12.46
N THR A 46 -12.16 -9.81 13.23
CA THR A 46 -12.44 -8.84 14.28
C THR A 46 -11.71 -7.53 14.00
N MET A 47 -12.12 -6.44 14.67
CA MET A 47 -11.42 -5.15 14.53
C MET A 47 -9.98 -5.20 15.05
N ASP A 48 -9.64 -6.12 15.94
CA ASP A 48 -8.27 -6.28 16.43
C ASP A 48 -7.33 -6.70 15.30
N THR A 49 -7.75 -7.65 14.44
CA THR A 49 -7.00 -8.06 13.25
C THR A 49 -6.90 -6.93 12.23
N VAL A 50 -7.98 -6.15 12.07
CA VAL A 50 -7.96 -4.97 11.17
C VAL A 50 -6.94 -3.94 11.65
N LEU A 51 -6.94 -3.62 12.94
CA LEU A 51 -6.02 -2.64 13.52
C LEU A 51 -4.57 -3.14 13.43
N ASP A 52 -4.32 -4.41 13.75
CA ASP A 52 -2.99 -4.98 13.71
C ASP A 52 -2.36 -4.94 12.31
N VAL A 53 -3.05 -5.52 11.32
CA VAL A 53 -2.52 -5.61 9.95
C VAL A 53 -2.47 -4.24 9.27
N ALA A 54 -3.51 -3.42 9.45
CA ALA A 54 -3.54 -2.09 8.81
C ALA A 54 -2.48 -1.16 9.41
N SER A 55 -2.26 -1.18 10.72
CA SER A 55 -1.22 -0.35 11.34
C SER A 55 0.18 -0.77 10.90
N GLU A 56 0.49 -2.06 10.93
CA GLU A 56 1.83 -2.54 10.57
C GLU A 56 2.19 -2.21 9.12
N VAL A 57 1.29 -2.51 8.17
CA VAL A 57 1.53 -2.24 6.74
C VAL A 57 1.59 -0.73 6.47
N THR A 58 0.82 0.08 7.20
CA THR A 58 0.87 1.54 7.07
C THR A 58 2.20 2.11 7.59
N PHE A 59 2.71 1.63 8.72
CA PHE A 59 4.00 2.06 9.24
C PHE A 59 5.13 1.68 8.28
N TYR A 60 5.15 0.44 7.78
CA TYR A 60 6.13 0.02 6.77
C TYR A 60 6.10 0.91 5.52
N ALA A 61 4.92 1.16 4.95
CA ALA A 61 4.79 2.01 3.78
C ALA A 61 5.33 3.44 4.03
N LEU A 62 5.01 4.03 5.18
CA LEU A 62 5.50 5.37 5.55
C LEU A 62 7.01 5.40 5.78
N GLU A 63 7.56 4.37 6.44
CA GLU A 63 9.01 4.23 6.61
C GLU A 63 9.72 4.14 5.25
N GLN A 64 9.17 3.41 4.27
CA GLN A 64 9.75 3.36 2.93
C GLN A 64 9.74 4.73 2.22
N PHE A 65 8.73 5.57 2.46
CA PHE A 65 8.74 6.96 1.97
C PHE A 65 9.77 7.85 2.66
N GLU A 66 10.11 7.58 3.92
CA GLU A 66 11.12 8.32 4.68
C GLU A 66 12.55 7.88 4.35
N ASP A 67 12.78 6.58 4.24
CA ASP A 67 14.10 5.99 4.00
C ASP A 67 14.58 6.12 2.55
N TYR A 68 13.64 6.20 1.59
CA TYR A 68 13.95 6.35 0.17
C TYR A 68 13.41 7.68 -0.36
N PRO A 69 14.22 8.77 -0.32
CA PRO A 69 13.82 10.08 -0.84
C PRO A 69 13.40 10.07 -2.31
N ALA A 70 13.97 9.15 -3.11
CA ALA A 70 13.59 8.96 -4.51
C ALA A 70 12.18 8.36 -4.68
N LEU A 71 11.72 7.55 -3.71
CA LEU A 71 10.36 7.00 -3.69
C LEU A 71 9.35 8.12 -3.42
N LEU A 72 9.66 9.02 -2.48
CA LEU A 72 8.86 10.21 -2.18
C LEU A 72 8.77 11.18 -3.37
N GLU A 73 9.83 11.28 -4.17
CA GLU A 73 9.87 12.17 -5.34
C GLU A 73 9.14 11.59 -6.57
N THR A 74 8.90 10.28 -6.60
CA THR A 74 8.30 9.58 -7.76
C THR A 74 6.77 9.56 -7.73
N ILE A 75 6.15 9.80 -6.57
CA ILE A 75 4.70 9.88 -6.37
C ILE A 75 4.20 11.32 -6.37
#